data_AF-A0A1F7SND9-F1
#
_entry.id   AF-A0A1F7SND9-F1
#
_cell.length_a   1.000
_cell.length_b   1.000
_cell.length_c   1.000
_cell.angle_alpha   90.00
_cell.angle_beta   90.00
_cell.angle_gamma   90.00
#
_symmetry.space_group_name_H-M   'P 1'
#
loop_
_entity.id
_entity.type
_entity.pdbx_description
1 polymer ?
#
loop_
_entity_poly.entity_id
_entity_poly.type
_entity_poly.pdbx_seq_one_letter_code
_entity_poly.pdbx_strand_id
1 'polypeptide(L)' 'MADELTVKPSNFNNNNMMSMMTDGEIFYKISKGNQPMPQWEKKLTENERWDLVNYIKTFAK' A
#
# COMPACT_ATOMS: atom_id res chain seq x y z
N MET A 1 16.50 -6.49 -2.08
CA MET A 1 15.31 -5.79 -1.52
C MET A 1 14.14 -5.71 -2.51
N ALA A 2 14.27 -5.08 -3.69
CA ALA A 2 13.19 -5.06 -4.71
C ALA A 2 13.26 -6.23 -5.71
N ASP A 3 14.46 -6.67 -6.09
CA ASP A 3 14.71 -7.80 -7.01
C ASP A 3 14.44 -9.20 -6.43
N GLU A 4 14.07 -9.30 -5.15
CA GLU A 4 13.78 -10.58 -4.46
C GLU A 4 12.28 -10.94 -4.47
N LEU A 5 11.42 -10.08 -5.01
CA LEU A 5 9.98 -10.29 -5.01
C LEU A 5 9.57 -11.12 -6.24
N THR A 6 9.01 -12.31 -6.01
CA THR A 6 8.55 -13.22 -7.06
C THR A 6 7.32 -12.69 -7.83
N VAL A 7 6.62 -11.71 -7.26
CA VAL A 7 5.40 -11.13 -7.81
C VAL A 7 5.60 -9.64 -8.03
N LYS A 8 5.21 -9.14 -9.20
CA LYS A 8 5.25 -7.72 -9.52
C LYS A 8 4.31 -6.93 -8.59
N PRO A 9 4.75 -5.79 -8.03
CA PRO A 9 3.88 -4.92 -7.26
C PRO A 9 2.66 -4.45 -8.06
N SER A 10 1.58 -4.16 -7.35
CA SER A 10 0.36 -3.60 -7.94
C SER A 10 0.60 -2.21 -8.53
N ASN A 11 -0.11 -1.89 -9.61
CA ASN A 11 -0.07 -0.56 -10.23
C ASN A 11 -1.07 0.39 -9.57
N PHE A 12 -0.59 1.39 -8.84
CA PHE A 12 -1.43 2.38 -8.16
C PHE A 12 -2.08 3.42 -9.09
N ASN A 13 -1.67 3.51 -10.36
CA ASN A 13 -2.34 4.36 -11.37
C ASN A 13 -3.57 3.69 -12.01
N ASN A 14 -3.93 2.47 -11.60
CA ASN A 14 -5.14 1.80 -12.09
C ASN A 14 -6.35 2.23 -11.24
N ASN A 15 -7.10 3.24 -11.70
CA ASN A 15 -8.22 3.81 -10.97
C ASN A 15 -9.33 2.78 -10.64
N ASN A 16 -9.59 1.81 -11.53
CA ASN A 16 -10.59 0.78 -11.28
C ASN A 16 -10.16 -0.12 -10.10
N MET A 17 -8.90 -0.56 -10.07
CA MET A 17 -8.35 -1.34 -8.97
C MET A 17 -8.34 -0.54 -7.66
N MET A 18 -7.93 0.73 -7.72
CA MET A 18 -7.86 1.61 -6.55
C MET A 18 -9.23 1.92 -5.97
N SER A 19 -10.26 2.04 -6.80
CA SER A 19 -11.65 2.29 -6.37
C SER A 19 -12.30 1.10 -5.67
N MET A 20 -11.79 -0.12 -5.91
CA MET A 20 -12.25 -1.34 -5.25
C MET A 20 -11.66 -1.53 -3.84
N MET A 21 -10.63 -0.75 -3.47
CA MET A 21 -9.98 -0.84 -2.16
C MET A 21 -10.41 0.33 -1.29
N THR A 22 -10.85 0.03 -0.08
CA THR A 22 -11.12 1.03 0.94
C THR A 22 -9.81 1.55 1.57
N ASP A 23 -9.86 2.77 2.11
CA ASP A 23 -8.70 3.40 2.75
C ASP A 23 -8.16 2.54 3.91
N GLY A 24 -9.07 1.89 4.66
CA GLY A 24 -8.72 0.95 5.73
C GLY A 24 -8.02 -0.32 5.23
N GLU A 25 -8.39 -0.84 4.05
CA GLU A 25 -7.70 -1.99 3.44
C GLU A 25 -6.29 -1.62 2.98
N ILE A 26 -6.10 -0.43 2.41
CA ILE A 26 -4.77 0.06 2.02
C ILE A 26 -3.91 0.23 3.28
N PHE A 27 -4.45 0.86 4.33
CA PHE A 27 -3.77 1.00 5.62
C PHE A 27 -3.39 -0.36 6.21
N TYR A 28 -4.30 -1.33 6.20
CA TYR A 28 -4.07 -2.68 6.71
C TYR A 28 -2.94 -3.39 5.95
N LYS A 29 -2.95 -3.32 4.61
CA LYS A 29 -1.91 -3.92 3.76
C LYS A 29 -0.52 -3.31 3.99
N ILE A 30 -0.44 -1.99 4.18
CA ILE A 30 0.83 -1.33 4.56
C ILE A 30 1.28 -1.81 5.95
N SER A 31 0.35 -1.89 6.88
CA SER A 31 0.60 -2.24 8.28
C SER A 31 1.12 -3.66 8.44
N LYS A 32 0.34 -4.64 7.99
CA LYS A 32 0.60 -6.07 8.18
C LYS A 32 1.43 -6.70 7.06
N GLY A 33 1.54 -6.02 5.92
CA GLY A 33 2.10 -6.60 4.71
C GLY A 33 1.14 -7.59 4.04
N ASN A 34 1.50 -8.01 2.84
CA ASN A 34 0.81 -9.06 2.09
C ASN A 34 1.83 -9.76 1.20
N GLN A 35 2.13 -11.04 1.43
CA GLN A 35 3.26 -11.71 0.78
C GLN A 35 3.24 -11.49 -0.75
N PRO A 36 4.36 -11.04 -1.36
CA PRO A 36 5.71 -10.89 -0.79
C PRO A 36 6.02 -9.51 -0.15
N MET A 37 5.04 -8.61 -0.03
CA MET A 37 5.20 -7.30 0.60
C MET A 37 5.44 -7.42 2.11
N PRO A 38 6.53 -6.86 2.67
CA PRO A 38 6.81 -6.89 4.10
C PRO A 38 5.86 -5.99 4.89
N GLN A 39 5.79 -6.22 6.20
CA GLN A 39 5.07 -5.35 7.15
C GLN A 39 5.84 -4.05 7.39
N TRP A 40 5.13 -2.92 7.44
CA TRP A 40 5.72 -1.60 7.70
C TRP A 40 5.33 -0.99 9.05
N GLU A 41 4.44 -1.63 9.80
CA GLU A 41 3.98 -1.17 11.12
C GLU A 41 5.10 -0.92 12.15
N LYS A 42 6.21 -1.65 12.05
CA LYS A 42 7.36 -1.45 12.95
C LYS A 42 8.31 -0.32 12.53
N LYS A 43 8.19 0.16 11.29
CA LYS A 43 9.07 1.19 10.70
C LYS A 43 8.38 2.54 10.57
N LEU A 44 7.07 2.56 10.37
CA LEU A 44 6.25 3.75 10.21
C LEU A 44 5.27 3.86 11.36
N THR A 45 5.12 5.07 11.88
CA THR A 45 4.06 5.42 12.83
C THR A 45 2.67 5.28 12.18
N GLU A 46 1.62 5.29 12.98
CA GLU A 46 0.24 5.29 12.45
C GLU A 46 -0.04 6.49 11.56
N ASN A 47 0.38 7.68 11.97
CA ASN A 47 0.18 8.91 11.18
C ASN A 47 0.89 8.82 9.82
N GLU A 48 2.16 8.40 9.80
CA GLU A 48 2.91 8.23 8.54
C GLU A 48 2.27 7.19 7.61
N ARG A 49 1.65 6.14 8.16
CA ARG A 49 0.89 5.17 7.37
C ARG A 49 -0.37 5.79 6.77
N TRP A 50 -1.10 6.61 7.52
CA TRP A 50 -2.26 7.35 7.00
C TRP A 50 -1.87 8.39 5.95
N ASP A 51 -0.77 9.12 6.15
CA ASP A 51 -0.22 10.04 5.16
C ASP A 51 0.15 9.33 3.87
N LEU A 52 0.73 8.12 3.97
CA LEU A 52 1.03 7.28 2.81
C LEU A 52 -0.24 6.82 2.08
N VAL A 53 -1.31 6.44 2.79
CA VAL A 53 -2.60 6.11 2.19
C VAL A 53 -3.14 7.32 1.40
N ASN A 54 -3.12 8.50 2.01
CA ASN A 54 -3.55 9.74 1.36
C ASN A 54 -2.72 10.04 0.11
N TYR A 55 -1.40 9.88 0.18
CA TYR A 55 -0.50 10.05 -0.96
C TYR A 55 -0.80 9.06 -2.08
N ILE A 56 -0.96 7.77 -1.77
CA ILE A 56 -1.29 6.73 -2.76
C ILE A 56 -2.60 7.06 -3.48
N LYS A 57 -3.61 7.57 -2.77
CA LYS A 57 -4.88 7.99 -3.36
C LYS A 57 -4.76 9.15 -4.34
N THR A 58 -3.70 9.95 -4.28
CA THR A 58 -3.49 11.03 -5.24
C THR A 58 -3.17 10.52 -6.65
N PHE A 59 -2.63 9.30 -6.78
CA PHE A 59 -2.37 8.66 -8.08
C PHE A 59 -3.63 8.10 -8.74
N ALA A 60 -4.70 7.89 -7.98
CA ALA A 60 -5.96 7.32 -8.46
C ALA A 60 -6.98 8.38 -8.92
N LYS A 61 -6.52 9.62 -9.14
CA LYS A 61 -7.33 10.72 -9.67
C LYS A 61 -7.57 10.63 -11.16
#